data_AF-X0X6L4-F1
#
_entry.id   AF-X0X6L4-F1
#
_cell.length_a   1.000
_cell.length_b   1.000
_cell.length_c   1.000
_cell.angle_alpha   90.00
_cell.angle_beta   90.00
_cell.angle_gamma   90.00
#
_symmetry.space_group_name_H-M   'P 1'
#
loop_
_entity.id
_entity.type
_entity.pdbx_description
1 polymer ?
#
loop_
_entity_poly.entity_id
_entity_poly.type
_entity_poly.pdbx_seq_one_letter_code
_entity_poly.pdbx_strand_id
1 'polypeptide(L)' 'MEDSSRKKGLLEWFASNHVAANLLMLLIISAGLLTVFTIKLEFFPEFSLDIITVSVPYLGASPTDVEEG' A
#
# COMPACT_ATOMS: atom_id res chain seq x y z
N MET A 1 30.89 33.16 15.36
CA MET A 1 30.67 32.70 13.97
C MET A 1 30.59 31.20 14.01
N GLU A 2 29.37 30.65 13.95
CA GLU A 2 29.17 29.20 13.86
C GLU A 2 29.27 28.79 12.40
N ASP A 3 30.34 28.09 12.05
CA ASP A 3 30.52 27.44 10.77
C ASP A 3 29.49 26.29 10.66
N SER A 4 28.37 26.60 10.01
CA SER A 4 27.37 25.61 9.64
C SER A 4 28.01 24.61 8.69
N SER A 5 28.31 23.43 9.21
CA SER A 5 28.78 22.26 8.48
C SER A 5 28.00 22.11 7.17
N ARG A 6 28.64 22.43 6.04
CA ARG A 6 28.10 22.24 4.69
C ARG A 6 27.91 20.74 4.44
N LYS A 7 26.78 20.20 4.88
CA LYS A 7 26.31 18.90 4.41
C LYS A 7 25.94 19.09 2.94
N LYS A 8 26.78 18.61 2.02
CA LYS A 8 26.40 18.47 0.61
C LYS A 8 25.13 17.63 0.57
N GLY A 9 23.99 18.29 0.37
CA GLY A 9 22.68 17.63 0.38
C GLY A 9 22.53 16.76 -0.86
N LEU A 10 21.61 15.78 -0.83
CA LEU A 10 21.25 15.01 -2.03
C LEU A 10 20.94 15.95 -3.20
N LEU A 11 20.16 17.01 -2.96
CA LEU A 11 19.80 17.99 -4.00
C LEU A 11 21.03 18.70 -4.60
N GLU A 12 22.03 19.03 -3.79
CA GLU A 12 23.28 19.66 -4.26
C GLU A 12 24.11 18.70 -5.12
N TRP A 13 24.13 17.42 -4.75
CA TRP A 13 24.80 16.38 -5.54
C TRP A 13 24.11 16.15 -6.90
N PHE A 14 22.78 16.09 -6.92
CA PHE A 14 21.99 15.96 -8.16
C PHE A 14 22.19 17.17 -9.07
N ALA A 15 22.24 18.39 -8.50
CA ALA A 15 22.49 19.62 -9.26
C ALA A 15 23.93 19.70 -9.79
N SER A 16 24.92 19.15 -9.08
CA SER A 16 26.31 19.16 -9.54
C SER A 16 26.66 18.00 -10.50
N ASN A 17 25.87 16.93 -10.51
CA ASN A 17 26.11 15.73 -11.33
C ASN A 17 24.93 15.44 -12.27
N HIS A 18 24.67 16.35 -13.19
CA HIS A 18 23.53 16.26 -14.12
C HIS A 18 23.49 14.98 -14.96
N VAL A 19 24.65 14.45 -15.37
CA VAL A 19 24.70 13.19 -16.15
C VAL A 19 24.19 12.01 -15.31
N ALA A 20 24.67 11.88 -14.06
CA ALA A 20 24.22 10.83 -13.16
C ALA A 20 22.73 10.99 -12.81
N ALA A 21 22.26 12.21 -12.58
CA ALA A 21 20.85 12.50 -12.32
C ALA A 21 19.94 12.10 -13.49
N ASN A 22 20.33 12.41 -14.73
CA ASN A 22 19.55 12.06 -15.92
C ASN A 22 19.53 10.54 -16.17
N LEU A 23 20.65 9.85 -15.95
CA LEU A 23 20.69 8.38 -16.05
C LEU A 23 19.79 7.73 -15.00
N LEU A 24 19.81 8.23 -13.76
CA LEU A 24 18.93 7.75 -12.70
C LEU A 24 17.45 8.01 -13.03
N MET A 25 17.12 9.20 -13.55
CA MET A 25 15.76 9.52 -14.01
C MET A 25 15.30 8.53 -15.09
N LEU A 26 16.14 8.26 -16.09
CA LEU A 26 15.83 7.33 -17.18
C LEU A 26 15.63 5.90 -16.65
N LEU A 27 16.49 5.47 -15.72
CA LEU A 27 16.34 4.18 -15.05
C LEU A 27 14.97 4.07 -14.36
N ILE A 28 14.60 5.05 -13.52
CA ILE A 28 13.32 5.06 -12.81
C ILE A 28 12.15 5.01 -13.79
N ILE A 29 12.18 5.82 -14.86
CA ILE A 29 11.12 5.85 -15.87
C ILE A 29 11.02 4.50 -16.58
N SER A 30 12.14 3.92 -17.00
CA SER A 30 12.15 2.62 -17.70
C SER A 30 11.62 1.49 -16.82
N ALA A 31 12.04 1.43 -15.55
CA ALA A 31 11.55 0.46 -14.58
C ALA A 31 10.04 0.63 -14.31
N GLY A 32 9.60 1.87 -14.15
CA GLY A 32 8.17 2.19 -14.00
C GLY A 32 7.36 1.76 -15.22
N LEU A 33 7.86 2.02 -16.43
CA LEU A 33 7.18 1.66 -17.67
C LEU A 33 7.04 0.14 -17.82
N LEU A 34 8.08 -0.64 -17.47
CA LEU A 34 8.00 -2.09 -17.44
C LEU A 34 6.98 -2.59 -16.41
N THR A 35 6.95 -1.96 -15.23
CA THR A 35 6.05 -2.36 -14.13
C THR A 35 4.58 -2.10 -14.47
N VAL A 36 4.27 -1.01 -15.17
CA VAL A 36 2.90 -0.66 -15.59
C VAL A 36 2.21 -1.79 -16.34
N PHE A 37 2.92 -2.53 -17.19
CA PHE A 37 2.34 -3.65 -17.95
C PHE A 37 2.10 -4.90 -17.11
N THR A 38 2.66 -4.98 -15.90
CA THR A 38 2.57 -6.13 -15.00
C THR A 38 1.60 -5.94 -13.83
N ILE A 39 1.12 -4.71 -13.59
CA ILE A 39 0.18 -4.42 -12.52
C ILE A 39 -1.16 -5.11 -12.81
N LYS A 40 -1.66 -5.87 -11.83
CA LYS A 40 -3.01 -6.44 -11.88
C LYS A 40 -4.02 -5.36 -11.53
N LEU A 41 -4.94 -5.10 -12.44
CA LEU A 41 -6.09 -4.24 -12.20
C LEU A 41 -7.27 -5.13 -11.79
N GLU A 42 -7.76 -4.98 -10.57
CA GLU A 42 -8.95 -5.68 -10.09
C GLU A 42 -10.13 -4.70 -10.04
N PHE A 43 -11.21 -5.01 -10.75
CA PHE A 43 -12.42 -4.17 -10.76
C PHE A 43 -13.21 -4.28 -9.44
N PHE A 44 -13.15 -5.46 -8.81
CA PHE A 44 -13.67 -5.70 -7.47
C PHE A 44 -12.53 -6.25 -6.62
N PRO A 45 -11.89 -5.43 -5.76
CA PRO A 45 -10.88 -5.94 -4.85
C PRO A 45 -11.51 -6.94 -3.86
N GLU A 46 -10.78 -7.98 -3.50
CA GLU A 46 -11.24 -8.91 -2.48
C GLU A 46 -11.21 -8.24 -1.10
N PHE A 47 -12.40 -7.84 -0.62
CA PHE A 47 -12.58 -7.43 0.77
C PHE A 47 -12.88 -8.66 1.63
N SER A 48 -11.89 -9.15 2.37
CA SER A 48 -12.12 -10.12 3.44
C SER A 48 -12.66 -9.40 4.67
N LEU A 49 -13.98 -9.38 4.84
CA LEU A 49 -14.56 -9.00 6.12
C LEU A 49 -14.35 -10.15 7.10
N ASP A 50 -13.76 -9.86 8.27
CA ASP A 50 -13.61 -10.84 9.37
C ASP A 50 -14.99 -11.14 9.98
N ILE A 51 -15.81 -11.92 9.26
CA ILE A 51 -17.16 -12.30 9.69
C ILE A 51 -17.08 -13.63 10.43
N ILE A 52 -17.31 -13.57 11.74
CA ILE A 52 -17.49 -14.77 12.56
C ILE A 52 -18.98 -15.12 12.54
N THR A 53 -19.35 -16.24 11.90
CA THR A 53 -20.73 -16.74 11.91
C THR A 53 -20.91 -17.70 13.08
N VAL A 54 -21.72 -17.32 14.07
CA VAL A 54 -22.10 -18.21 15.19
C VAL A 54 -23.51 -18.73 14.93
N SER A 55 -23.62 -20.04 14.69
CA SER A 55 -24.91 -20.73 14.54
C SER A 55 -25.16 -21.59 15.76
N VAL A 56 -26.25 -21.34 16.50
CA VAL A 56 -26.66 -22.16 17.64
C VAL A 56 -27.94 -22.92 17.25
N PRO A 57 -27.84 -24.19 16.82
CA PRO A 57 -29.03 -25.00 16.59
C PRO A 57 -29.65 -25.37 17.94
N TYR A 58 -30.79 -24.76 18.29
CA TYR A 58 -31.54 -25.10 19.50
C TYR A 58 -32.72 -26.02 19.14
N LEU A 59 -32.51 -27.33 19.28
CA LEU A 59 -33.52 -28.35 19.00
C LEU A 59 -34.52 -28.43 20.16
N GLY A 60 -35.76 -28.02 19.93
CA GLY A 60 -36.89 -28.27 20.85
C GLY A 60 -37.46 -27.08 21.62
N ALA A 61 -37.14 -25.82 21.28
CA ALA A 61 -37.83 -24.65 21.84
C ALA A 61 -39.03 -24.21 20.98
N SER A 62 -40.10 -23.74 21.63
CA SER A 62 -41.16 -22.97 20.98
C SER A 62 -40.56 -21.64 20.46
N PRO A 63 -41.02 -21.08 19.33
CA PRO A 63 -40.51 -19.79 18.80
C PRO A 63 -40.53 -18.64 19.82
N THR A 64 -41.40 -18.72 20.82
CA THR A 64 -41.54 -17.72 21.89
C THR A 64 -40.37 -17.73 22.89
N ASP A 65 -39.74 -18.88 23.15
CA ASP A 65 -38.68 -19.01 24.16
C ASP A 65 -37.30 -18.51 23.66
N VAL A 66 -37.14 -18.34 22.34
CA VAL A 66 -35.88 -17.87 21.72
C VAL A 66 -35.85 -16.35 21.46
N GLU A 67 -36.97 -15.64 21.68
CA GLU A 67 -37.07 -14.19 21.49
C GLU A 67 -36.84 -13.41 22.80
N GLU A 68 -37.08 -14.03 23.97
CA GLU A 68 -36.87 -13.41 25.28
C GLU A 68 -35.46 -13.64 25.89
N GLY A 69 -34.57 -14.37 25.19
CA GLY A 69 -33.24 -14.79 25.66
C GLY A 69 -32.07 -13.96 25.17
#